data_AF-A0A936MLT3-F1
#
_entry.id   AF-A0A936MLT3-F1
#
_cell.length_a   1.000
_cell.length_b   1.000
_cell.length_c   1.000
_cell.angle_alpha   90.00
_cell.angle_beta   90.00
_cell.angle_gamma   90.00
#
_symmetry.space_group_name_H-M   'P 1'
#
loop_
_entity.id
_entity.type
_entity.pdbx_description
1 polymer ?
#
loop_
_entity_poly.entity_id
_entity_poly.type
_entity_poly.pdbx_seq_one_letter_code
_entity_poly.pdbx_strand_id
1 'polypeptide(L)'
;MSNKLDDELAQAAGLGSEDTGRASAPPVAVAPAPRAAAPKAKTSLGLLITLLVMVGALVALFMVGFKEAAIYATPVDQLMAQKDKLMGRKVRVEGELVPGSLEKRDKPCEYRFTLHGKENKETLPVRYPQCIIPDTFRDVPGGGVQVTVEGTLKSPDDFEATLVMAKCSSKYDPTTHEMKPGEGLPVN
;
A
#
# COMPACT_ATOMS: atom_id res chain seq x y z
N MET A 1 10.51 39.72 -30.90
CA MET A 1 9.20 39.89 -30.24
C MET A 1 8.21 40.49 -31.23
N SER A 2 7.70 39.70 -32.18
CA SER A 2 6.51 40.03 -33.01
C SER A 2 5.67 38.77 -33.30
N ASN A 3 5.84 37.74 -32.45
CA ASN A 3 4.87 36.68 -32.22
C ASN A 3 3.46 37.27 -32.08
N LYS A 4 2.47 36.40 -32.32
CA LYS A 4 1.09 36.52 -31.86
C LYS A 4 0.15 37.46 -32.61
N LEU A 5 0.64 38.32 -33.50
CA LEU A 5 -0.24 39.16 -34.32
C LEU A 5 -0.73 38.43 -35.58
N ASP A 6 0.12 37.62 -36.22
CA ASP A 6 -0.22 36.97 -37.49
C ASP A 6 -1.14 35.75 -37.35
N ASP A 7 -1.08 35.03 -36.22
CA ASP A 7 -1.86 33.80 -36.04
C ASP A 7 -3.24 34.02 -35.37
N GLU A 8 -3.49 35.16 -34.70
CA GLU A 8 -4.84 35.49 -34.19
C GLU A 8 -5.68 36.32 -35.19
N LEU A 9 -5.07 36.99 -36.17
CA LEU A 9 -5.80 37.85 -37.10
C LEU A 9 -6.44 37.09 -38.27
N ALA A 10 -5.81 36.01 -38.75
CA ALA A 10 -6.27 35.30 -39.94
C ALA A 10 -7.46 34.36 -39.69
N GLN A 11 -7.67 33.90 -38.45
CA GLN A 11 -8.59 32.80 -38.17
C GLN A 11 -9.86 33.19 -37.39
N ALA A 12 -9.92 34.38 -36.78
CA ALA A 12 -11.03 34.73 -35.88
C ALA A 12 -12.05 35.76 -36.43
N ALA A 13 -11.73 36.56 -37.44
CA ALA A 13 -12.39 37.87 -37.55
C ALA A 13 -13.38 38.08 -38.71
N GLY A 14 -14.16 37.06 -39.06
CA GLY A 14 -15.46 37.29 -39.69
C GLY A 14 -15.44 37.39 -41.22
N LEU A 15 -16.44 36.86 -41.89
CA LEU A 15 -17.78 37.47 -41.99
C LEU A 15 -17.72 38.87 -42.63
N GLY A 16 -18.50 39.02 -43.68
CA GLY A 16 -18.74 40.28 -44.37
C GLY A 16 -17.88 40.35 -45.63
N SER A 17 -18.44 40.45 -46.82
CA SER A 17 -19.80 40.86 -47.19
C SER A 17 -19.97 40.42 -48.64
N GLU A 18 -21.03 39.69 -48.96
CA GLU A 18 -22.30 40.28 -49.39
C GLU A 18 -22.10 41.02 -50.72
N ASP A 19 -22.41 40.36 -51.82
CA ASP A 19 -23.76 40.24 -52.38
C ASP A 19 -24.17 41.51 -53.12
N THR A 20 -24.48 41.32 -54.41
CA THR A 20 -25.41 42.04 -55.29
C THR A 20 -24.85 41.95 -56.72
N GLY A 21 -25.38 41.17 -57.66
CA GLY A 21 -26.71 40.60 -57.82
C GLY A 21 -27.32 41.18 -59.10
N ARG A 22 -27.54 40.35 -60.13
CA ARG A 22 -28.71 40.47 -61.03
C ARG A 22 -28.89 39.25 -61.96
N ALA A 23 -29.99 38.53 -61.73
CA ALA A 23 -30.94 37.93 -62.70
C ALA A 23 -30.40 37.01 -63.81
N SER A 24 -31.01 35.88 -64.19
CA SER A 24 -32.21 35.14 -63.77
C SER A 24 -32.20 33.80 -64.52
N ALA A 25 -32.42 32.69 -63.82
CA ALA A 25 -32.93 31.44 -64.37
C ALA A 25 -33.71 30.72 -63.22
N PRO A 26 -34.83 30.02 -63.51
CA PRO A 26 -35.86 29.68 -62.53
C PRO A 26 -35.40 28.67 -61.46
N PRO A 27 -36.04 28.64 -60.27
CA PRO A 27 -35.63 27.76 -59.19
C PRO A 27 -36.04 26.32 -59.50
N VAL A 28 -35.06 25.44 -59.64
CA VAL A 28 -35.30 24.00 -59.46
C VAL A 28 -35.61 23.82 -57.98
N ALA A 29 -36.89 23.60 -57.67
CA ALA A 29 -37.35 23.26 -56.34
C ALA A 29 -36.76 21.90 -55.94
N VAL A 30 -35.60 21.91 -55.29
CA VAL A 30 -35.08 20.74 -54.57
C VAL A 30 -35.87 20.68 -53.26
N ALA A 31 -36.76 19.68 -53.15
CA ALA A 31 -37.46 19.38 -51.92
C ALA A 31 -36.45 19.24 -50.76
N PRO A 32 -36.74 19.77 -49.55
CA PRO A 32 -35.85 19.57 -48.42
C PRO A 32 -35.82 18.08 -48.07
N ALA A 33 -34.63 17.48 -48.16
CA ALA A 33 -34.40 16.13 -47.65
C ALA A 33 -34.82 16.08 -46.17
N PRO A 34 -35.53 15.03 -45.73
CA PRO A 34 -35.95 14.92 -44.34
C PRO A 34 -34.69 14.86 -43.46
N ARG A 35 -34.53 15.85 -42.58
CA ARG A 35 -33.51 15.80 -41.52
C ARG A 35 -33.81 14.57 -40.68
N ALA A 36 -32.97 13.55 -40.81
CA ALA A 36 -32.98 12.40 -39.93
C ALA A 36 -32.83 12.90 -38.49
N ALA A 37 -33.91 12.77 -37.71
CA ALA A 37 -33.93 13.14 -36.32
C ALA A 37 -32.82 12.38 -35.59
N ALA A 38 -32.00 13.09 -34.79
CA ALA A 38 -31.07 12.48 -33.86
C ALA A 38 -31.82 11.41 -33.04
N PRO A 39 -31.27 10.19 -32.89
CA PRO A 39 -31.95 9.17 -32.13
C PRO A 39 -32.06 9.69 -30.70
N LYS A 40 -33.29 9.93 -30.23
CA LYS A 40 -33.55 10.17 -28.82
C LYS A 40 -32.98 8.97 -28.08
N ALA A 41 -31.91 9.18 -27.32
CA ALA A 41 -31.33 8.17 -26.46
C ALA A 41 -32.40 7.76 -25.46
N LYS A 42 -33.11 6.67 -25.77
CA LYS A 42 -33.92 5.96 -24.79
C LYS A 42 -32.88 5.42 -23.83
N THR A 43 -32.77 6.03 -22.65
CA THR A 43 -31.98 5.47 -21.56
C THR A 43 -32.45 4.05 -21.38
N SER A 44 -31.64 3.10 -21.83
CA SER A 44 -31.96 1.70 -21.74
C SER A 44 -31.89 1.39 -20.26
N LEU A 45 -33.05 1.34 -19.61
CA LEU A 45 -33.16 1.04 -18.19
C LEU A 45 -32.39 -0.24 -17.85
N GLY A 46 -32.35 -1.20 -18.78
CA GLY A 46 -31.47 -2.37 -18.71
C GLY A 46 -29.98 -2.03 -18.62
N LEU A 47 -29.45 -1.12 -19.44
CA LEU A 47 -28.04 -0.68 -19.37
C LEU A 47 -27.74 -0.02 -18.02
N LEU A 48 -28.66 0.80 -17.52
CA LEU A 48 -28.50 1.49 -16.23
C LEU A 48 -28.51 0.50 -15.06
N ILE A 49 -29.41 -0.49 -15.09
CA ILE A 49 -29.44 -1.60 -14.12
C ILE A 49 -28.15 -2.41 -14.19
N THR A 50 -27.68 -2.76 -15.39
CA THR A 50 -26.43 -3.53 -15.54
C THR A 50 -25.22 -2.75 -15.01
N LEU A 51 -25.15 -1.44 -15.26
CA LEU A 51 -24.09 -0.59 -14.72
C LEU A 51 -24.13 -0.57 -13.19
N LEU A 52 -25.33 -0.43 -12.60
CA LEU A 52 -25.52 -0.40 -11.15
C LEU A 52 -25.11 -1.71 -10.50
N VAL A 53 -25.49 -2.85 -11.09
CA VAL A 53 -25.08 -4.18 -10.61
C VAL A 53 -23.57 -4.36 -10.71
N MET A 54 -22.95 -3.91 -11.81
CA MET A 54 -21.50 -4.02 -12.01
C MET A 54 -20.73 -3.17 -10.98
N VAL A 55 -21.14 -1.91 -10.77
CA VAL A 55 -20.56 -1.05 -9.74
C VAL A 55 -20.80 -1.62 -8.34
N GLY A 56 -21.99 -2.13 -8.05
CA GLY A 56 -22.30 -2.78 -6.78
C GLY A 56 -21.41 -4.01 -6.52
N ALA A 57 -21.18 -4.83 -7.54
CA ALA A 57 -20.28 -5.97 -7.47
C ALA A 57 -18.83 -5.54 -7.21
N LEU A 58 -18.34 -4.49 -7.88
CA LEU A 58 -17.01 -3.93 -7.63
C LEU A 58 -16.88 -3.41 -6.20
N VAL A 59 -17.85 -2.62 -5.70
CA VAL A 59 -17.83 -2.11 -4.33
C VAL A 59 -17.84 -3.25 -3.31
N ALA A 60 -18.67 -4.28 -3.52
CA ALA A 60 -18.69 -5.47 -2.67
C ALA A 60 -17.35 -6.21 -2.71
N LEU A 61 -16.75 -6.36 -3.90
CA LEU A 61 -15.44 -7.00 -4.05
C LEU A 61 -14.34 -6.20 -3.34
N PHE A 62 -14.35 -4.87 -3.42
CA PHE A 62 -13.43 -4.03 -2.66
C PHE A 62 -13.64 -4.17 -1.15
N MET A 63 -14.89 -4.12 -0.67
CA MET A 63 -15.21 -4.29 0.76
C MET A 63 -14.76 -5.64 1.33
N VAL A 64 -14.78 -6.70 0.51
CA VAL A 64 -14.33 -8.04 0.90
C VAL A 64 -12.81 -8.17 0.75
N GLY A 65 -12.24 -7.68 -0.35
CA GLY A 65 -10.81 -7.82 -0.68
C GLY A 65 -9.87 -7.06 0.25
N PHE A 66 -10.26 -5.88 0.74
CA PHE A 66 -9.43 -5.11 1.68
C PHE A 66 -9.32 -5.73 3.08
N LYS A 67 -10.22 -6.65 3.46
CA LYS A 67 -10.20 -7.26 4.80
C LYS A 67 -9.10 -8.30 4.99
N GLU A 68 -8.61 -8.90 3.91
CA GLU A 68 -7.69 -10.05 3.92
C GLU A 68 -6.23 -9.67 3.64
N ALA A 69 -5.96 -8.51 3.03
CA ALA A 69 -4.65 -8.23 2.41
C ALA A 69 -3.73 -7.28 3.19
N ALA A 70 -4.18 -6.65 4.28
CA ALA A 70 -3.36 -5.67 4.98
C ALA A 70 -2.64 -6.30 6.18
N ILE A 71 -1.43 -6.81 5.93
CA ILE A 71 -0.46 -7.07 7.01
C ILE A 71 0.04 -5.70 7.47
N TYR A 72 -0.61 -5.12 8.47
CA TYR A 72 -0.18 -3.86 9.06
C TYR A 72 1.12 -4.05 9.84
N ALA A 73 2.12 -3.22 9.56
CA ALA A 73 3.30 -3.08 10.40
C ALA A 73 2.93 -2.17 11.59
N THR A 74 2.80 -2.76 12.76
CA THR A 74 2.34 -2.11 13.98
C THR A 74 3.43 -2.23 15.05
N PRO A 75 3.80 -1.16 15.76
CA PRO A 75 4.73 -1.28 16.87
C PRO A 75 4.14 -2.17 17.99
N VAL A 76 5.00 -2.82 18.78
CA VAL A 76 4.57 -3.66 19.92
C VAL A 76 3.54 -2.94 20.81
N ASP A 77 3.78 -1.67 21.12
CA ASP A 77 2.92 -0.88 22.01
C ASP A 77 1.48 -0.75 21.48
N GLN A 78 1.31 -0.64 20.15
CA GLN A 78 -0.02 -0.55 19.55
C GLN A 78 -0.70 -1.91 19.42
N LEU A 79 0.07 -2.99 19.20
CA LEU A 79 -0.48 -4.34 19.21
C LEU A 79 -1.07 -4.67 20.58
N MET A 80 -0.35 -4.34 21.64
CA MET A 80 -0.73 -4.59 23.02
C MET A 80 -1.94 -3.73 23.45
N ALA A 81 -2.04 -2.50 22.95
CA ALA A 81 -3.22 -1.65 23.15
C ALA A 81 -4.47 -2.11 22.37
N GLN A 82 -4.31 -2.87 21.28
CA GLN A 82 -5.40 -3.32 20.40
C GLN A 82 -5.54 -4.85 20.32
N LYS A 83 -5.07 -5.58 21.33
CA LYS A 83 -5.06 -7.06 21.36
C LYS A 83 -6.38 -7.64 20.88
N ASP A 84 -7.50 -7.20 21.46
CA ASP A 84 -8.85 -7.72 21.18
C ASP A 84 -9.28 -7.61 19.72
N LYS A 85 -8.81 -6.59 19.00
CA LYS A 85 -9.17 -6.36 17.59
C LYS A 85 -8.28 -7.15 16.62
N LEU A 86 -7.06 -7.45 17.06
CA LEU A 86 -6.00 -8.06 16.26
C LEU A 86 -5.84 -9.57 16.54
N MET A 87 -6.56 -10.12 17.54
CA MET A 87 -6.60 -11.56 17.79
C MET A 87 -7.05 -12.33 16.53
N GLY A 88 -6.33 -13.39 16.20
CA GLY A 88 -6.64 -14.26 15.05
C GLY A 88 -6.31 -13.66 13.67
N ARG A 89 -5.78 -12.42 13.60
CA ARG A 89 -5.32 -11.81 12.34
C ARG A 89 -3.82 -11.94 12.18
N LYS A 90 -3.38 -12.02 10.91
CA LYS A 90 -1.96 -11.86 10.57
C LYS A 90 -1.56 -10.40 10.72
N VAL A 91 -0.55 -10.14 11.52
CA VAL A 91 0.00 -8.80 11.77
C VAL A 91 1.52 -8.85 11.70
N ARG A 92 2.12 -7.72 11.34
CA ARG A 92 3.56 -7.53 11.37
C ARG A 92 3.89 -6.59 12.52
N VAL A 93 4.77 -7.02 13.41
CA VAL A 93 5.11 -6.32 14.63
C VAL A 93 6.56 -5.90 14.57
N GLU A 94 6.82 -4.63 14.82
CA GLU A 94 8.19 -4.10 14.95
C GLU A 94 8.51 -3.86 16.42
N GLY A 95 9.62 -4.42 16.89
CA GLY A 95 10.12 -4.29 18.25
C GLY A 95 11.63 -4.44 18.30
N GLU A 96 12.20 -4.32 19.49
CA GLU A 96 13.61 -4.58 19.75
C GLU A 96 13.73 -5.83 20.63
N LEU A 97 14.70 -6.69 20.31
CA LEU A 97 14.92 -7.94 21.03
C LEU A 97 15.43 -7.63 22.45
N VAL A 98 14.76 -8.19 23.46
CA VAL A 98 15.26 -8.14 24.84
C VAL A 98 16.54 -8.98 24.92
N PRO A 99 17.69 -8.40 25.29
CA PRO A 99 18.93 -9.15 25.43
C PRO A 99 18.80 -10.29 26.45
N GLY A 100 19.33 -11.46 26.14
CA GLY A 100 19.24 -12.68 26.94
C GLY A 100 17.90 -13.42 26.85
N SER A 101 16.92 -12.94 26.08
CA SER A 101 15.59 -13.57 25.99
C SER A 101 15.49 -14.66 24.91
N LEU A 102 16.50 -14.80 24.05
CA LEU A 102 16.47 -15.75 22.94
C LEU A 102 16.73 -17.18 23.43
N GLU A 103 15.67 -17.96 23.51
CA GLU A 103 15.69 -19.37 23.89
C GLU A 103 15.41 -20.27 22.69
N LYS A 104 16.23 -21.31 22.52
CA LYS A 104 16.00 -22.37 21.55
C LYS A 104 15.55 -23.63 22.27
N ARG A 105 14.48 -24.25 21.78
CA ARG A 105 14.03 -25.58 22.20
C ARG A 105 14.30 -26.58 21.08
N ASP A 106 14.82 -27.76 21.43
CA ASP A 106 15.17 -28.78 20.42
C ASP A 106 14.02 -29.75 20.08
N LYS A 107 13.04 -29.93 20.98
CA LYS A 107 11.91 -30.87 20.79
C LYS A 107 10.59 -30.32 21.39
N PRO A 108 9.62 -29.89 20.56
CA PRO A 108 9.74 -29.59 19.12
C PRO A 108 10.76 -28.46 18.90
N CYS A 109 11.32 -28.39 17.69
CA CYS A 109 12.25 -27.32 17.38
C CYS A 109 11.51 -25.98 17.26
N GLU A 110 11.71 -25.10 18.22
CA GLU A 110 11.07 -23.77 18.27
C GLU A 110 12.02 -22.76 18.91
N TYR A 111 11.91 -21.51 18.50
CA TYR A 111 12.55 -20.37 19.15
C TYR A 111 11.53 -19.58 19.93
N ARG A 112 11.91 -19.12 21.12
CA ARG A 112 11.12 -18.24 21.97
C ARG A 112 11.96 -17.03 22.31
N PHE A 113 11.37 -15.85 22.19
CA PHE A 113 12.05 -14.61 22.50
C PHE A 113 11.05 -13.53 22.86
N THR A 114 11.53 -12.49 23.52
CA THR A 114 10.70 -11.37 23.96
C THR A 114 11.11 -10.12 23.20
N LEU A 115 10.13 -9.44 22.61
CA LEU A 115 10.32 -8.12 22.00
C LEU A 115 9.80 -7.05 22.94
N HIS A 116 10.46 -5.89 22.99
CA HIS A 116 9.93 -4.70 23.64
C HIS A 116 9.67 -3.59 22.62
N GLY A 117 8.70 -2.72 22.94
CA GLY A 117 8.45 -1.49 22.19
C GLY A 117 9.53 -0.43 22.43
N LYS A 118 9.47 0.68 21.69
CA LYS A 118 10.47 1.79 21.82
C LYS A 118 10.50 2.40 23.22
N GLU A 119 9.40 2.31 23.95
CA GLU A 119 9.30 2.87 25.30
C GLU A 119 9.72 1.89 26.40
N ASN A 120 10.11 0.65 26.07
CA ASN A 120 10.47 -0.40 27.05
C ASN A 120 9.41 -0.71 28.11
N LYS A 121 8.16 -0.25 27.93
CA LYS A 121 7.06 -0.43 28.90
C LYS A 121 6.33 -1.76 28.69
N GLU A 122 6.16 -2.15 27.44
CA GLU A 122 5.40 -3.34 27.06
C GLU A 122 6.31 -4.36 26.39
N THR A 123 6.09 -5.62 26.76
CA THR A 123 6.83 -6.77 26.25
C THR A 123 5.89 -7.73 25.55
N LEU A 124 6.34 -8.25 24.41
CA LEU A 124 5.60 -9.22 23.61
C LEU A 124 6.38 -10.54 23.59
N PRO A 125 5.89 -11.59 24.26
CA PRO A 125 6.42 -12.93 24.10
C PRO A 125 6.07 -13.48 22.70
N VAL A 126 7.09 -13.90 21.97
CA VAL A 126 6.98 -14.42 20.60
C VAL A 126 7.44 -15.88 20.57
N ARG A 127 6.61 -16.73 19.94
CA ARG A 127 6.91 -18.14 19.67
C ARG A 127 7.08 -18.35 18.17
N TYR A 128 8.23 -18.87 17.77
CA TYR A 128 8.58 -19.13 16.39
C TYR A 128 8.80 -20.65 16.19
N PRO A 129 7.82 -21.38 15.62
CA PRO A 129 7.85 -22.84 15.53
C PRO A 129 8.77 -23.36 14.41
N GLN A 130 9.60 -22.52 13.79
CA GLN A 130 10.56 -22.95 12.78
C GLN A 130 11.94 -23.10 13.39
N CYS A 131 12.69 -24.07 12.87
CA CYS A 131 14.01 -24.44 13.37
C CYS A 131 15.15 -23.55 12.81
N ILE A 132 14.83 -22.61 11.92
CA ILE A 132 15.80 -21.79 11.18
C ILE A 132 15.43 -20.33 11.39
N ILE A 133 16.34 -19.58 12.02
CA ILE A 133 16.30 -18.13 12.15
C ILE A 133 17.35 -17.51 11.22
N PRO A 134 17.14 -16.28 10.72
CA PRO A 134 18.15 -15.58 9.93
C PRO A 134 19.44 -15.38 10.73
N ASP A 135 20.60 -15.49 10.08
CA ASP A 135 21.92 -15.29 10.72
C ASP A 135 22.10 -13.91 11.38
N THR A 136 21.30 -12.92 10.94
CA THR A 136 21.28 -11.55 11.47
C THR A 136 20.54 -11.42 12.80
N PHE A 137 19.73 -12.41 13.17
CA PHE A 137 19.00 -12.43 14.44
C PHE A 137 19.87 -13.07 15.53
N ARG A 138 20.73 -12.25 16.12
CA ARG A 138 21.64 -12.66 17.20
C ARG A 138 21.36 -11.84 18.44
N ASP A 139 21.32 -12.52 19.58
CA ASP A 139 21.30 -11.89 20.88
C ASP A 139 22.71 -11.35 21.19
N VAL A 140 22.93 -10.06 20.97
CA VAL A 140 24.24 -9.42 21.16
C VAL A 140 24.26 -8.67 22.49
N PRO A 141 25.26 -8.91 23.38
CA PRO A 141 25.32 -8.30 24.71
C PRO A 141 25.44 -6.76 24.75
N GLY A 142 25.65 -6.10 23.61
CA GLY A 142 26.00 -4.68 23.51
C GLY A 142 25.00 -3.79 22.76
N GLY A 143 23.87 -4.33 22.28
CA GLY A 143 22.87 -3.54 21.58
C GLY A 143 21.62 -4.34 21.26
N GLY A 144 20.44 -3.77 21.51
CA GLY A 144 19.20 -4.42 21.12
C GLY A 144 19.07 -4.44 19.59
N VAL A 145 18.76 -5.62 19.07
CA VAL A 145 18.54 -5.82 17.65
C VAL A 145 17.12 -5.39 17.32
N GLN A 146 16.94 -4.52 16.33
CA GLN A 146 15.61 -4.18 15.84
C GLN A 146 15.08 -5.34 15.00
N VAL A 147 13.92 -5.86 15.38
CA VAL A 147 13.34 -7.07 14.81
C VAL A 147 11.92 -6.77 14.36
N THR A 148 11.62 -7.23 13.16
CA THR A 148 10.29 -7.25 12.59
C THR A 148 9.82 -8.70 12.55
N VAL A 149 8.73 -9.01 13.24
CA VAL A 149 8.12 -10.34 13.22
C VAL A 149 6.78 -10.27 12.49
N GLU A 150 6.48 -11.24 11.66
CA GLU A 150 5.17 -11.42 11.06
C GLU A 150 4.57 -12.69 11.62
N GLY A 151 3.30 -12.64 12.03
CA GLY A 151 2.67 -13.74 12.73
C GLY A 151 1.21 -13.50 13.03
N THR A 152 0.64 -14.38 13.83
CA THR A 152 -0.75 -14.28 14.28
C THR A 152 -0.81 -14.27 15.79
N LEU A 153 -1.56 -13.33 16.36
CA LEU A 153 -1.81 -13.28 17.79
C LEU A 153 -2.87 -14.34 18.15
N LYS A 154 -2.46 -15.45 18.77
CA LYS A 154 -3.37 -16.55 19.18
C LYS A 154 -4.02 -16.25 20.52
N SER A 155 -3.27 -15.68 21.45
CA SER A 155 -3.75 -15.28 22.78
C SER A 155 -3.06 -13.97 23.19
N PRO A 156 -3.48 -13.31 24.29
CA PRO A 156 -2.90 -12.05 24.74
C PRO A 156 -1.38 -12.11 24.97
N ASP A 157 -0.86 -13.32 25.26
CA ASP A 157 0.52 -13.61 25.61
C ASP A 157 1.15 -14.73 24.74
N ASP A 158 0.50 -15.15 23.64
CA ASP A 158 1.07 -16.10 22.67
C ASP A 158 0.94 -15.51 21.26
N PHE A 159 2.03 -14.89 20.81
CA PHE A 159 2.20 -14.47 19.43
C PHE A 159 2.97 -15.53 18.65
N GLU A 160 2.31 -16.18 17.70
CA GLU A 160 2.93 -17.19 16.85
C GLU A 160 3.50 -16.52 15.59
N ALA A 161 4.82 -16.39 15.54
CA ALA A 161 5.52 -15.83 14.39
C ALA A 161 5.66 -16.86 13.26
N THR A 162 5.42 -16.42 12.03
CA THR A 162 5.66 -17.17 10.80
C THR A 162 6.90 -16.71 10.05
N LEU A 163 7.32 -15.46 10.24
CA LEU A 163 8.54 -14.90 9.66
C LEU A 163 9.22 -13.97 10.67
N VAL A 164 10.54 -14.07 10.79
CA VAL A 164 11.35 -13.19 11.62
C VAL A 164 12.39 -12.51 10.74
N MET A 165 12.49 -11.19 10.85
CA MET A 165 13.45 -10.37 10.12
C MET A 165 14.19 -9.48 11.11
N ALA A 166 15.49 -9.66 11.24
CA ALA A 166 16.34 -8.78 12.04
C ALA A 166 17.02 -7.73 11.15
N LYS A 167 16.99 -6.47 11.59
CA LYS A 167 17.82 -5.41 11.03
C LYS A 167 19.13 -5.36 11.82
N CYS A 168 20.26 -5.55 11.14
CA CYS A 168 21.56 -5.26 11.73
C CYS A 168 21.68 -3.75 11.96
N SER A 169 21.79 -3.32 13.22
CA SER A 169 22.13 -1.96 13.61
C SER A 169 23.62 -1.72 13.37
N SER A 170 24.07 -1.72 12.11
CA SER A 170 25.40 -1.21 11.78
C SER A 170 25.38 0.30 12.03
N LYS A 171 25.88 0.70 13.20
CA LYS A 171 25.93 2.11 13.61
C LYS A 171 27.12 2.76 12.89
N TYR A 172 26.85 3.60 11.89
CA TYR A 172 27.86 4.46 11.28
C TYR A 172 28.24 5.56 12.27
N ASP A 173 29.52 5.64 12.66
CA ASP A 173 30.04 6.74 13.47
C ASP A 173 30.62 7.82 12.53
N PRO A 174 29.92 8.94 12.32
CA PRO A 174 30.36 9.99 11.41
C PRO A 174 31.64 10.70 11.87
N THR A 175 32.07 10.52 13.13
CA THR A 175 33.27 11.19 13.66
C THR A 175 34.56 10.47 13.32
N THR A 176 34.50 9.16 13.05
CA THR A 176 35.70 8.34 12.76
C THR A 176 35.78 7.91 11.30
N HIS A 177 34.73 8.11 10.49
CA HIS A 177 34.63 7.58 9.13
C HIS A 177 34.94 6.08 9.03
N GLU A 178 34.82 5.35 10.14
CA GLU A 178 35.06 3.92 10.20
C GLU A 178 33.72 3.20 10.28
N MET A 179 33.50 2.29 9.34
CA MET A 179 32.49 1.26 9.49
C MET A 179 33.04 0.27 10.52
N LYS A 180 32.77 0.48 11.81
CA LYS A 180 33.01 -0.57 12.80
C LYS A 180 32.00 -1.69 12.52
N PRO A 181 32.44 -2.88 12.06
CA PRO A 181 31.58 -4.05 12.11
C PRO A 181 31.23 -4.24 13.59
N GLY A 182 29.94 -4.38 13.92
CA GLY A 182 29.54 -4.76 15.27
C GLY A 182 30.39 -5.95 15.69
N GLU A 183 31.12 -5.80 16.79
CA GLU A 183 32.25 -6.64 17.20
C GLU A 183 32.02 -8.13 16.92
N GLY A 184 32.66 -8.62 15.85
CA GLY A 184 32.85 -10.04 15.63
C GLY A 184 33.86 -10.56 16.64
N LEU A 185 33.39 -10.89 17.84
CA LEU A 185 34.18 -11.61 18.83
C LEU A 185 34.25 -13.10 18.47
N PRO A 186 35.37 -13.77 18.77
CA PRO A 186 35.76 -15.04 18.18
C PRO A 186 34.76 -16.14 18.50
N VAL A 187 34.40 -16.88 17.44
CA VAL A 187 33.75 -18.19 17.55
C VAL A 187 34.68 -19.14 18.31
N ASN A 188 34.20 -19.65 19.44
CA ASN A 188 34.70 -20.89 20.05
C ASN A 188 33.60 -21.93 19.90
#